data_AF-A0A0N4YQV8-F1
#
_entry.id   AF-A0A0N4YQV8-F1
#
_cell.length_a   1.000
_cell.length_b   1.000
_cell.length_c   1.000
_cell.angle_alpha   90.00
_cell.angle_beta   90.00
_cell.angle_gamma   90.00
#
_symmetry.space_group_name_H-M   'P 1'
#
loop_
_entity.id
_entity.type
_entity.pdbx_description
1 polymer ?
#
loop_
_entity_poly.entity_id
_entity_poly.type
_entity_poly.pdbx_seq_one_letter_code
_entity_poly.pdbx_strand_id
1 'polypeptide(L)'
;MTSGKEEAETTLVDYFVVAGYDPEVGLVIDTTCDDCAWEEENGITLSSKDQRPPLQRAFIAKILHHFPQRRAGAPFSDEVLSLCMPKGLRFFTEKDVPLDVSLHTFANIREDGSRINGTVITYYEEVRDARICEAMSLLHTEHVRKLTAGEPSIDRDRPHVPPGTVSGGTHTLPRGRRSRTKRISYYDGGGHNTLFM
;
A
#
# COMPACT_ATOMS: atom_id res chain seq x y z
N MET A 1 -29.60 13.84 -46.17
CA MET A 1 -28.82 13.94 -44.92
C MET A 1 -28.04 12.65 -44.79
N THR A 2 -26.77 12.65 -45.16
CA THR A 2 -25.91 11.47 -45.14
C THR A 2 -25.50 11.19 -43.70
N SER A 3 -26.11 10.19 -43.08
CA SER A 3 -25.61 9.59 -41.84
C SER A 3 -24.27 8.92 -42.18
N GLY A 4 -23.18 9.66 -41.97
CA GLY A 4 -21.85 9.06 -41.94
C GLY A 4 -21.77 8.23 -40.67
N LYS A 5 -21.99 6.91 -40.78
CA LYS A 5 -21.43 5.98 -39.82
C LYS A 5 -19.92 6.15 -39.92
N GLU A 6 -19.30 6.80 -38.95
CA GLU A 6 -17.86 6.63 -38.74
C GLU A 6 -17.63 5.12 -38.61
N GLU A 7 -16.98 4.51 -39.59
CA GLU A 7 -16.49 3.15 -39.47
C GLU A 7 -15.52 3.14 -38.30
N ALA A 8 -15.93 2.55 -37.19
CA ALA A 8 -15.05 2.33 -36.06
C ALA A 8 -13.90 1.45 -36.55
N GLU A 9 -12.68 2.00 -36.51
CA GLU A 9 -11.47 1.32 -36.95
C GLU A 9 -11.30 0.02 -36.15
N THR A 10 -11.40 -1.12 -36.83
CA THR A 10 -11.32 -2.44 -36.21
C THR A 10 -9.88 -2.75 -35.87
N THR A 11 -9.51 -2.57 -34.60
CA THR A 11 -8.18 -2.89 -34.07
C THR A 11 -8.23 -4.12 -33.18
N LEU A 12 -7.10 -4.81 -33.08
CA LEU A 12 -6.94 -5.94 -32.16
C LEU A 12 -7.09 -5.51 -30.69
N VAL A 13 -6.59 -4.31 -30.36
CA VAL A 13 -6.64 -3.70 -29.04
C VAL A 13 -7.08 -2.25 -29.21
N ASP A 14 -8.03 -1.80 -28.40
CA ASP A 14 -8.52 -0.41 -28.43
C ASP A 14 -7.54 0.54 -27.75
N TYR A 15 -7.03 0.14 -26.58
CA TYR A 15 -6.14 0.93 -25.76
C TYR A 15 -5.04 0.08 -25.11
N PHE A 16 -3.81 0.61 -25.11
CA PHE A 16 -2.72 0.16 -24.26
C PHE A 16 -2.54 1.19 -23.13
N VAL A 17 -2.48 0.73 -21.88
CA VAL A 17 -2.49 1.60 -20.70
C VAL A 17 -1.32 1.27 -19.78
N VAL A 18 -0.65 2.29 -19.28
CA VAL A 18 0.40 2.21 -18.26
C VAL A 18 -0.12 2.95 -17.02
N ALA A 19 -0.20 2.26 -15.90
CA ALA A 19 -0.63 2.81 -14.62
C ALA A 19 0.42 2.55 -13.53
N GLY A 20 0.52 3.45 -12.56
CA GLY A 20 1.51 3.35 -11.49
C GLY A 20 1.55 4.59 -10.60
N TYR A 21 2.73 4.85 -10.04
CA TYR A 21 3.00 5.98 -9.15
C TYR A 21 3.07 7.32 -9.90
N ASP A 22 2.39 8.35 -9.38
CA ASP A 22 2.49 9.72 -9.87
C ASP A 22 3.34 10.59 -8.91
N PRO A 23 4.51 11.11 -9.35
CA PRO A 23 5.35 11.98 -8.53
C PRO A 23 4.70 13.33 -8.18
N GLU A 24 3.67 13.78 -8.91
CA GLU A 24 2.95 15.02 -8.60
C GLU A 24 1.99 14.85 -7.43
N VAL A 25 1.36 13.68 -7.32
CA VAL A 25 0.44 13.34 -6.23
C VAL A 25 1.21 12.89 -4.99
N GLY A 26 2.29 12.14 -5.18
CA GLY A 26 3.06 11.55 -4.10
C GLY A 26 2.38 10.33 -3.47
N LEU A 27 2.88 9.92 -2.30
CA LEU A 27 2.38 8.76 -1.55
C LEU A 27 1.14 9.13 -0.74
N VAL A 28 -0.03 8.94 -1.34
CA VAL A 28 -1.33 9.12 -0.66
C VAL A 28 -1.96 7.76 -0.42
N ILE A 29 -2.39 7.51 0.82
CA ILE A 29 -3.05 6.25 1.19
C ILE A 29 -4.40 6.19 0.47
N ASP A 30 -4.63 5.09 -0.25
CA ASP A 30 -5.92 4.84 -0.89
C ASP A 30 -6.89 4.25 0.14
N THR A 31 -7.86 5.06 0.56
CA THR A 31 -8.91 4.64 1.49
C THR A 31 -10.05 3.88 0.81
N THR A 32 -10.14 3.94 -0.52
CA THR A 32 -11.18 3.29 -1.33
C THR A 32 -10.82 1.85 -1.68
N CYS A 33 -9.53 1.54 -1.74
CA CYS A 33 -9.05 0.17 -1.83
C CYS A 33 -9.39 -0.59 -0.54
N ASP A 34 -10.39 -1.46 -0.60
CA ASP A 34 -10.83 -2.29 0.50
C ASP A 34 -10.12 -3.64 0.42
N ASP A 35 -8.84 -3.65 0.79
CA ASP A 35 -8.11 -4.90 1.05
C ASP A 35 -8.65 -5.49 2.36
N CYS A 36 -9.82 -6.13 2.25
CA CYS A 36 -10.55 -6.88 3.28
C CYS A 36 -10.22 -8.39 3.20
N ALA A 37 -8.99 -8.75 2.81
CA ALA A 37 -8.60 -10.13 2.54
C ALA A 37 -7.34 -10.56 3.32
N TRP A 38 -7.19 -10.08 4.55
CA TRP A 38 -6.49 -10.87 5.56
C TRP A 38 -7.58 -11.47 6.43
N GLU A 39 -7.90 -12.75 6.22
CA GLU A 39 -8.77 -13.47 7.13
C GLU A 39 -8.17 -13.38 8.53
N GLU A 40 -8.86 -12.67 9.41
CA GLU A 40 -8.54 -12.58 10.83
C GLU A 40 -8.71 -13.97 11.45
N GLU A 41 -7.64 -14.75 11.56
CA GLU A 41 -7.64 -15.98 12.40
C GLU A 41 -7.88 -15.63 13.88
N ASN A 42 -7.80 -14.35 14.27
CA ASN A 42 -8.06 -13.90 15.62
C ASN A 42 -9.06 -12.74 15.59
N GLY A 43 -10.35 -13.07 15.67
CA GLY A 43 -11.48 -12.13 15.59
C GLY A 43 -11.36 -10.94 16.55
N ILE A 44 -10.75 -9.87 16.07
CA ILE A 44 -10.72 -8.54 16.68
C ILE A 44 -11.18 -7.58 15.60
N THR A 45 -12.49 -7.39 15.59
CA THR A 45 -13.28 -6.39 14.87
C THR A 45 -12.48 -5.16 14.42
N LEU A 46 -12.36 -5.00 13.10
CA LEU A 46 -12.19 -3.74 12.37
C LEU A 46 -11.14 -2.79 13.00
N SER A 47 -9.91 -3.26 13.10
CA SER A 47 -8.75 -2.40 13.33
C SER A 47 -8.69 -1.34 12.21
N SER A 48 -8.98 -0.08 12.56
CA SER A 48 -8.89 1.11 11.71
C SER A 48 -7.70 1.03 10.74
N LYS A 49 -7.88 1.38 9.45
CA LYS A 49 -6.82 1.31 8.41
C LYS A 49 -5.47 1.93 8.84
N ASP A 50 -5.51 2.89 9.78
CA ASP A 50 -4.34 3.53 10.43
C ASP A 50 -3.45 2.62 11.29
N GLN A 51 -3.97 1.48 11.75
CA GLN A 51 -3.24 0.49 12.53
C GLN A 51 -2.49 -0.53 11.65
N ARG A 52 -2.69 -0.53 10.33
CA ARG A 52 -1.90 -1.37 9.44
C ARG A 52 -0.52 -0.74 9.21
N PRO A 53 0.58 -1.52 9.20
CA PRO A 53 1.89 -1.05 8.76
C PRO A 53 1.83 -0.43 7.35
N PRO A 54 2.64 0.60 7.03
CA PRO A 54 2.59 1.28 5.73
C PRO A 54 2.73 0.37 4.50
N LEU A 55 3.58 -0.67 4.58
CA LEU A 55 3.76 -1.65 3.49
C LEU A 55 2.52 -2.54 3.26
N GLN A 56 1.61 -2.60 4.22
CA GLN A 56 0.35 -3.34 4.12
C GLN A 56 -0.82 -2.43 3.73
N ARG A 57 -0.54 -1.20 3.30
CA ARG A 57 -1.54 -0.24 2.82
C ARG A 57 -1.46 -0.15 1.29
N ALA A 58 -2.61 0.18 0.70
CA ALA A 58 -2.68 0.59 -0.69
C ALA A 58 -2.45 2.10 -0.80
N PHE A 59 -1.78 2.51 -1.87
CA PHE A 59 -1.56 3.90 -2.24
C PHE A 59 -2.29 4.21 -3.53
N ILE A 60 -2.63 5.49 -3.70
CA ILE A 60 -3.31 5.97 -4.91
C ILE A 60 -2.39 5.75 -6.11
N ALA A 61 -2.88 4.99 -7.09
CA ALA A 61 -2.27 4.85 -8.40
C ALA A 61 -2.86 5.89 -9.36
N LYS A 62 -2.23 6.04 -10.52
CA LYS A 62 -2.75 6.86 -11.62
C LYS A 62 -2.46 6.19 -12.96
N ILE A 63 -3.32 6.45 -13.93
CA ILE A 63 -3.02 6.16 -15.33
C ILE A 63 -1.97 7.17 -15.81
N LEU A 64 -0.75 6.69 -16.03
CA LEU A 64 0.38 7.50 -16.44
C LEU A 64 0.28 7.83 -17.93
N HIS A 65 -0.01 6.80 -18.74
CA HIS A 65 -0.12 6.92 -20.19
C HIS A 65 -1.15 5.94 -20.74
N HIS A 66 -1.82 6.34 -21.82
CA HIS A 66 -2.62 5.46 -22.66
C HIS A 66 -2.36 5.73 -24.14
N PHE A 67 -2.53 4.70 -24.96
CA PHE A 67 -2.30 4.77 -26.40
C PHE A 67 -3.43 4.03 -27.13
N PRO A 68 -4.00 4.61 -28.20
CA PRO A 68 -3.77 5.96 -28.69
C PRO A 68 -4.31 7.03 -27.71
N GLN A 69 -3.82 8.26 -27.81
CA GLN A 69 -4.27 9.34 -26.92
C GLN A 69 -5.73 9.72 -27.12
N ARG A 70 -6.24 9.58 -28.36
CA ARG A 70 -7.64 9.81 -28.71
C ARG A 70 -8.05 8.78 -29.76
N ARG A 71 -9.27 8.28 -29.66
CA ARG A 71 -9.92 7.40 -30.62
C ARG A 71 -11.34 7.92 -30.88
N ALA A 72 -11.71 8.04 -32.16
CA ALA A 72 -13.07 8.42 -32.54
C ALA A 72 -14.05 7.31 -32.13
N GLY A 73 -15.22 7.69 -31.61
CA GLY A 73 -16.29 6.75 -31.24
C GLY A 73 -16.08 5.94 -29.94
N ALA A 74 -14.90 5.96 -29.34
CA ALA A 74 -14.61 5.22 -28.11
C ALA A 74 -13.72 6.03 -27.16
N PRO A 75 -14.24 6.98 -26.36
CA PRO A 75 -13.45 7.77 -25.43
C PRO A 75 -12.85 6.91 -24.31
N PHE A 76 -11.62 7.25 -23.92
CA PHE A 76 -10.93 6.63 -22.78
C PHE A 76 -11.60 7.04 -21.46
N SER A 77 -11.66 6.13 -20.49
CA SER A 77 -12.18 6.38 -19.14
C SER A 77 -11.17 5.95 -18.09
N ASP A 78 -10.87 6.84 -17.13
CA ASP A 78 -9.93 6.57 -16.03
C ASP A 78 -10.48 5.56 -15.00
N GLU A 79 -11.77 5.25 -15.06
CA GLU A 79 -12.43 4.29 -14.15
C GLU A 79 -11.82 2.88 -14.24
N VAL A 80 -11.21 2.55 -15.40
CA VAL A 80 -10.51 1.28 -15.61
C VAL A 80 -9.32 1.10 -14.68
N LEU A 81 -8.78 2.19 -14.09
CA LEU A 81 -7.66 2.14 -13.16
C LEU A 81 -7.91 1.19 -11.98
N SER A 82 -9.11 1.25 -11.38
CA SER A 82 -9.50 0.37 -10.27
C SER A 82 -9.54 -1.11 -10.67
N LEU A 83 -9.78 -1.41 -11.96
CA LEU A 83 -9.77 -2.76 -12.51
C LEU A 83 -8.35 -3.21 -12.90
N CYS A 84 -7.51 -2.26 -13.31
CA CYS A 84 -6.08 -2.47 -13.57
C CYS A 84 -5.31 -2.73 -12.27
N MET A 85 -5.59 -2.00 -11.20
CA MET A 85 -4.92 -2.12 -9.90
C MET A 85 -5.93 -2.35 -8.79
N PRO A 86 -6.57 -3.53 -8.72
CA PRO A 86 -7.62 -3.82 -7.73
C PRO A 86 -7.10 -3.82 -6.28
N LYS A 87 -5.79 -3.97 -6.09
CA LYS A 87 -5.11 -3.89 -4.78
C LYS A 87 -4.42 -2.54 -4.55
N GLY A 88 -4.69 -1.55 -5.40
CA GLY A 88 -3.98 -0.28 -5.46
C GLY A 88 -2.47 -0.43 -5.75
N LEU A 89 -1.74 0.68 -5.63
CA LEU A 89 -0.28 0.67 -5.65
C LEU A 89 0.24 0.15 -4.31
N ARG A 90 1.12 -0.86 -4.31
CA ARG A 90 1.65 -1.48 -3.10
C ARG A 90 3.16 -1.44 -3.11
N PHE A 91 3.74 -1.45 -1.92
CA PHE A 91 5.18 -1.47 -1.74
C PHE A 91 5.62 -2.74 -1.04
N PHE A 92 6.79 -3.23 -1.41
CA PHE A 92 7.36 -4.45 -0.88
C PHE A 92 8.81 -4.25 -0.49
N THR A 93 9.26 -5.02 0.49
CA THR A 93 10.70 -5.20 0.70
C THR A 93 11.23 -6.21 -0.31
N GLU A 94 12.54 -6.23 -0.53
CA GLU A 94 13.24 -7.24 -1.35
C GLU A 94 12.85 -8.69 -0.99
N LYS A 95 12.49 -8.95 0.27
CA LYS A 95 12.14 -10.30 0.75
C LYS A 95 10.70 -10.69 0.45
N ASP A 96 9.82 -9.71 0.30
CA ASP A 96 8.38 -9.90 0.20
C ASP A 96 7.84 -9.57 -1.20
N VAL A 97 8.68 -8.99 -2.08
CA VAL A 97 8.29 -8.66 -3.45
C VAL A 97 7.93 -9.94 -4.20
N PRO A 98 6.76 -10.00 -4.87
CA PRO A 98 6.43 -11.14 -5.71
C PRO A 98 7.45 -11.29 -6.84
N LEU A 99 8.03 -12.49 -6.94
CA LEU A 99 9.02 -12.83 -7.97
C LEU A 99 8.38 -12.98 -9.36
N ASP A 100 7.13 -13.43 -9.39
CA ASP A 100 6.39 -13.65 -10.63
C ASP A 100 5.52 -12.44 -10.97
N VAL A 101 5.44 -12.15 -12.27
CA VAL A 101 4.53 -11.15 -12.83
C VAL A 101 3.09 -11.62 -12.62
N SER A 102 2.25 -10.76 -12.06
CA SER A 102 0.83 -11.06 -11.88
C SER A 102 0.06 -10.74 -13.16
N LEU A 103 -0.77 -11.68 -13.62
CA LEU A 103 -1.65 -11.49 -14.76
C LEU A 103 -3.10 -11.69 -14.33
N HIS A 104 -3.97 -10.73 -14.66
CA HIS A 104 -5.41 -10.88 -14.47
C HIS A 104 -6.18 -10.23 -15.62
N THR A 105 -7.43 -10.64 -15.76
CA THR A 105 -8.35 -10.11 -16.78
C THR A 105 -9.57 -9.50 -16.10
N PHE A 106 -10.16 -8.49 -16.72
CA PHE A 106 -11.40 -7.89 -16.25
C PHE A 106 -12.38 -7.64 -17.39
N ALA A 107 -13.65 -7.46 -17.04
CA ALA A 107 -14.68 -6.96 -17.93
C ALA A 107 -15.42 -5.81 -17.24
N ASN A 108 -15.47 -4.65 -17.88
CA ASN A 108 -16.27 -3.51 -17.46
C ASN A 108 -17.51 -3.43 -18.35
N ILE A 109 -18.69 -3.60 -17.75
CA ILE A 109 -19.98 -3.48 -18.44
C ILE A 109 -20.57 -2.15 -17.99
N ARG A 110 -20.75 -1.23 -18.95
CA ARG A 110 -21.34 0.09 -18.70
C ARG A 110 -22.86 0.01 -18.68
N GLU A 111 -23.50 1.07 -18.18
CA GLU A 111 -24.96 1.17 -18.06
C GLU A 111 -25.68 1.11 -19.42
N ASP A 112 -25.02 1.57 -20.49
CA ASP A 112 -25.51 1.49 -21.87
C ASP A 112 -25.40 0.07 -22.48
N GLY A 113 -24.90 -0.90 -21.71
CA GLY A 113 -24.68 -2.28 -22.15
C GLY A 113 -23.39 -2.50 -22.93
N SER A 114 -22.60 -1.45 -23.18
CA SER A 114 -21.28 -1.59 -23.79
C SER A 114 -20.32 -2.31 -22.85
N ARG A 115 -19.37 -3.04 -23.43
CA ARG A 115 -18.43 -3.88 -22.68
C ARG A 115 -17.00 -3.62 -23.10
N ILE A 116 -16.13 -3.39 -22.11
CA ILE A 116 -14.68 -3.30 -22.27
C ILE A 116 -14.06 -4.51 -21.60
N ASN A 117 -13.21 -5.22 -22.32
CA ASN A 117 -12.39 -6.30 -21.74
C ASN A 117 -10.95 -5.82 -21.62
N GLY A 118 -10.30 -6.17 -20.52
CA GLY A 118 -8.90 -5.83 -20.27
C GLY A 118 -8.11 -7.04 -19.84
N THR A 119 -6.84 -7.08 -20.26
CA THR A 119 -5.82 -7.98 -19.70
C THR A 119 -4.75 -7.10 -19.09
N VAL A 120 -4.37 -7.42 -17.85
CA VAL A 120 -3.46 -6.62 -17.04
C VAL A 120 -2.26 -7.46 -16.69
N ILE A 121 -1.09 -6.83 -16.76
CA ILE A 121 0.19 -7.39 -16.38
C ILE A 121 0.77 -6.45 -15.32
N THR A 122 0.91 -6.95 -14.09
CA THR A 122 1.54 -6.23 -12.99
C THR A 122 2.94 -6.77 -12.77
N TYR A 123 3.93 -5.92 -12.97
CA TYR A 123 5.32 -6.16 -12.63
C TYR A 123 5.72 -5.24 -11.48
N TYR A 124 6.80 -5.60 -10.78
CA TYR A 124 7.35 -4.84 -9.68
C TYR A 124 8.73 -4.31 -10.05
N GLU A 125 9.01 -3.05 -9.72
CA GLU A 125 10.30 -2.41 -9.98
C GLU A 125 10.96 -1.90 -8.70
N GLU A 126 12.29 -1.80 -8.73
CA GLU A 126 13.05 -1.21 -7.64
C GLU A 126 12.78 0.30 -7.56
N VAL A 127 12.37 0.76 -6.39
CA VAL A 127 12.18 2.18 -6.10
C VAL A 127 13.55 2.85 -5.97
N ARG A 128 13.89 3.66 -6.97
CA ARG A 128 15.15 4.45 -7.00
C ARG A 128 14.98 5.89 -6.54
N ASP A 129 13.74 6.36 -6.42
CA ASP A 129 13.45 7.73 -6.00
C ASP A 129 13.55 7.86 -4.47
N ALA A 130 14.52 8.65 -4.01
CA ALA A 130 14.75 8.90 -2.59
C ALA A 130 13.53 9.53 -1.90
N ARG A 131 12.70 10.29 -2.62
CA ARG A 131 11.50 10.93 -2.07
C ARG A 131 10.46 9.90 -1.63
N ILE A 132 10.33 8.81 -2.40
CA ILE A 132 9.42 7.70 -2.07
C ILE A 132 9.94 6.98 -0.82
N CYS A 133 11.24 6.71 -0.75
CA CYS A 133 11.87 6.07 0.41
C CYS A 133 11.75 6.91 1.69
N GLU A 134 11.94 8.23 1.60
CA GLU A 134 11.80 9.15 2.73
C GLU A 134 10.34 9.21 3.22
N ALA A 135 9.39 9.37 2.30
CA ALA A 135 7.97 9.39 2.63
C ALA A 135 7.50 8.05 3.25
N MET A 136 7.96 6.92 2.72
CA MET A 136 7.69 5.59 3.31
C MET A 136 8.27 5.48 4.74
N SER A 137 9.48 6.02 4.96
CA SER A 137 10.12 6.05 6.28
C SER A 137 9.36 6.94 7.27
N LEU A 138 8.83 8.07 6.81
CA LEU A 138 7.99 8.96 7.60
C LEU A 138 6.69 8.27 8.03
N LEU A 139 5.99 7.64 7.08
CA LEU A 139 4.76 6.87 7.35
C LEU A 139 5.00 5.76 8.37
N HIS A 140 6.16 5.10 8.30
CA HIS A 140 6.55 4.07 9.25
C HIS A 140 6.80 4.64 10.64
N THR A 141 7.54 5.75 10.73
CA THR A 141 7.81 6.43 12.00
C THR A 141 6.52 6.90 12.66
N GLU A 142 5.60 7.48 11.88
CA GLU A 142 4.29 7.89 12.37
C GLU A 142 3.48 6.70 12.88
N HIS A 143 3.46 5.60 12.13
CA HIS A 143 2.76 4.38 12.52
C HIS A 143 3.31 3.80 13.85
N VAL A 144 4.64 3.68 13.98
CA VAL A 144 5.27 3.22 15.24
C VAL A 144 4.94 4.16 16.40
N ARG A 145 5.02 5.48 16.18
CA ARG A 145 4.64 6.48 17.19
C ARG A 145 3.19 6.30 17.65
N LYS A 146 2.25 6.07 16.73
CA LYS A 146 0.84 5.81 17.05
C LYS A 146 0.68 4.54 17.88
N LEU A 147 1.36 3.45 17.53
CA LEU A 147 1.33 2.20 18.29
C LEU A 147 1.86 2.38 19.72
N THR A 148 2.99 3.07 19.89
CA THR A 148 3.57 3.31 21.23
C THR A 148 2.74 4.29 22.07
N ALA A 149 2.06 5.26 21.43
CA ALA A 149 1.17 6.19 22.13
C ALA A 149 -0.19 5.58 22.52
N GLY A 150 -0.61 4.51 21.84
CA GLY A 150 -1.89 3.84 22.03
C GLY A 150 -1.89 2.67 23.03
N GLU A 151 -0.74 2.27 23.59
CA GLU A 151 -0.72 1.33 24.72
C GLU A 151 -1.26 2.05 25.97
N PRO A 152 -2.44 1.66 26.52
CA PRO A 152 -2.73 2.02 27.90
C PRO A 152 -1.65 1.33 28.74
N SER A 153 -0.87 2.13 29.46
CA SER A 153 0.04 1.66 30.48
C SER A 153 -0.71 0.75 31.46
N ILE A 154 -0.59 -0.57 31.29
CA ILE A 154 -1.04 -1.59 32.25
C ILE A 154 -0.36 -1.38 33.63
N ASP A 155 0.69 -0.55 33.70
CA ASP A 155 1.43 -0.20 34.91
C ASP A 155 0.99 1.12 35.59
N ARG A 156 -0.21 1.66 35.34
CA ARG A 156 -0.70 2.84 36.13
C ARG A 156 -1.12 2.51 37.57
N ASP A 157 -1.23 1.23 37.92
CA ASP A 157 -1.53 0.76 39.28
C ASP A 157 -0.30 0.19 40.02
N ARG A 158 0.94 0.53 39.63
CA ARG A 158 2.06 0.31 40.55
C ARG A 158 2.03 1.39 41.62
N PRO A 159 1.71 1.07 42.90
CA PRO A 159 1.86 2.05 43.97
C PRO A 159 3.31 2.53 43.99
N HIS A 160 3.51 3.84 43.89
CA HIS A 160 4.80 4.48 44.13
C HIS A 160 5.23 4.18 45.56
N VAL A 161 6.14 3.23 45.73
CA VAL A 161 6.84 3.04 47.01
C VAL A 161 8.01 4.02 47.04
N PRO A 162 8.09 4.94 48.01
CA PRO A 162 9.20 5.88 48.12
C PRO A 162 10.52 5.11 48.33
N PRO A 163 11.63 5.49 47.68
CA PRO A 163 12.92 4.82 47.89
C PRO A 163 13.42 5.13 49.29
N GLY A 164 13.37 4.16 50.22
CA GLY A 164 13.77 4.50 51.59
C GLY A 164 13.76 3.43 52.69
N THR A 165 13.40 2.17 52.45
CA THR A 165 13.62 1.05 53.39
C THR A 165 13.57 -0.22 52.53
N VAL A 166 14.62 -1.01 52.35
CA VAL A 166 15.16 -1.99 53.29
C VAL A 166 16.62 -2.29 52.91
N SER A 167 17.44 -2.41 53.94
CA SER A 167 18.86 -2.75 53.91
C SER A 167 19.15 -4.09 53.22
N GLY A 168 20.26 -4.16 52.46
CA GLY A 168 20.97 -5.39 52.14
C GLY A 168 20.55 -6.11 50.85
N GLY A 169 21.20 -5.79 49.74
CA GLY A 169 21.13 -6.60 48.53
C GLY A 169 21.84 -5.93 47.36
N THR A 170 22.89 -6.55 46.86
CA THR A 170 23.71 -6.08 45.73
C THR A 170 22.86 -5.54 44.58
N HIS A 171 23.11 -4.28 44.25
CA HIS A 171 22.49 -3.52 43.17
C HIS A 171 22.84 -4.16 41.82
N THR A 172 22.13 -5.21 41.41
CA THR A 172 22.11 -5.60 40.01
C THR A 172 21.12 -4.67 39.32
N LEU A 173 21.63 -3.84 38.41
CA LEU A 173 20.78 -3.14 37.44
C LEU A 173 19.78 -4.17 36.91
N PRO A 174 18.47 -3.87 36.85
CA PRO A 174 17.52 -4.81 36.28
C PRO A 174 18.01 -5.10 34.87
N ARG A 175 18.51 -6.32 34.66
CA ARG A 175 18.86 -6.83 33.34
C ARG A 175 17.60 -6.66 32.53
N GLY A 176 17.62 -5.65 31.67
CA GLY A 176 16.49 -5.26 30.85
C GLY A 176 15.87 -6.53 30.32
N ARG A 177 14.61 -6.77 30.70
CA ARG A 177 13.77 -7.72 29.99
C ARG A 177 13.75 -7.14 28.59
N ARG A 178 14.65 -7.63 27.72
CA ARG A 178 14.63 -7.36 26.29
C ARG A 178 13.25 -7.83 25.89
N SER A 179 12.30 -6.89 25.85
CA SER A 179 11.04 -7.15 25.22
C SER A 179 11.43 -7.56 23.81
N ARG A 180 11.19 -8.84 23.52
CA ARG A 180 11.48 -9.44 22.23
C ARG A 180 10.46 -8.94 21.19
N THR A 181 9.71 -7.88 21.49
CA THR A 181 9.23 -6.96 20.48
C THR A 181 10.48 -6.32 19.88
N LYS A 182 10.98 -6.99 18.84
CA LYS A 182 11.99 -6.49 17.90
C LYS A 182 11.78 -4.98 17.79
N ARG A 183 12.86 -4.18 17.80
CA ARG A 183 12.85 -2.93 17.06
C ARG A 183 12.30 -3.31 15.68
N ILE A 184 11.02 -3.09 15.45
CA ILE A 184 10.42 -3.20 14.13
C ILE A 184 10.81 -1.88 13.48
N SER A 185 12.12 -1.70 13.25
CA SER A 185 12.58 -0.85 12.18
C SER A 185 12.60 -1.80 10.99
N TYR A 186 11.53 -1.79 10.19
CA TYR A 186 11.58 -2.45 8.87
C TYR A 186 12.67 -1.82 7.98
N TYR A 187 13.17 -0.65 8.39
CA TYR A 187 14.27 0.10 7.80
C TYR A 187 15.30 0.46 8.88
N ASP A 188 16.06 -0.52 9.38
CA ASP A 188 17.31 -0.20 10.10
C ASP A 188 18.36 0.21 9.05
N GLY A 189 19.07 1.31 9.26
CA GLY A 189 19.99 1.96 8.31
C GLY A 189 21.26 1.17 7.99
N GLY A 190 21.20 -0.16 7.98
CA GLY A 190 22.29 -1.09 7.68
C GLY A 190 21.97 -1.97 6.47
N GLY A 191 22.26 -1.47 5.27
CA GLY A 191 22.85 -2.28 4.19
C GLY A 191 21.96 -2.98 3.16
N HIS A 192 20.72 -3.39 3.44
CA HIS A 192 19.92 -4.17 2.47
C HIS A 192 18.40 -3.93 2.57
N ASN A 193 17.96 -2.70 2.30
CA ASN A 193 16.53 -2.33 2.34
C ASN A 193 16.09 -1.71 1.01
N THR A 194 16.20 -2.44 -0.10
CA THR A 194 15.61 -2.02 -1.37
C THR A 194 14.09 -2.15 -1.30
N LEU A 195 13.41 -1.05 -1.64
CA LEU A 195 11.96 -0.97 -1.73
C LEU A 195 11.55 -1.27 -3.17
N PHE A 196 10.47 -2.02 -3.34
CA PHE A 196 9.88 -2.33 -4.64
C PHE A 196 8.43 -1.84 -4.70
N MET A 197 7.94 -1.48 -5.89
CA MET A 197 6.54 -1.09 -6.13
C MET A 197 6.00 -1.67 -7.42
#